data_AF-A0A5H2X091-F1
#
_entry.id   AF-A0A5H2X091-F1
#
_cell.length_a   1.000
_cell.length_b   1.000
_cell.length_c   1.000
_cell.angle_alpha   90.00
_cell.angle_beta   90.00
_cell.angle_gamma   90.00
#
_symmetry.space_group_name_H-M   'P 1'
#
loop_
_entity.id
_entity.type
_entity.pdbx_description
1 polymer ?
#
loop_
_entity_poly.entity_id
_entity_poly.type
_entity_poly.pdbx_seq_one_letter_code
_entity_poly.pdbx_strand_id
1 'polypeptide(L)'
;YENESATGMLGDVYTQNVEVAIGCIYNWYNNITETSNIIARSSVAILGPAPAQFPAWRANIMPFSNALWIFLILTILLCAAVMYFIRFVASLLDKWLRGVQCDFQHVTAFGQATLDMFAVFIQQPSGPTSLNTFAARFFLAMILCATITLENTYSG
;
A
#
# COMPACT_ATOMS: atom_id res chain seq x y z
N TYR A 1 -23.01 38.78 33.47
CA TYR A 1 -23.78 37.60 33.02
C TYR A 1 -25.28 37.94 33.02
N GLU A 2 -26.16 37.10 32.48
CA GLU A 2 -27.62 37.35 32.54
C GLU A 2 -28.15 37.41 33.97
N ASN A 3 -27.47 36.74 34.91
CA ASN A 3 -27.74 36.84 36.34
C ASN A 3 -27.00 38.03 37.01
N GLU A 4 -26.56 39.02 36.23
CA GLU A 4 -25.82 40.23 36.65
C GLU A 4 -24.52 39.98 37.44
N SER A 5 -24.13 38.72 37.61
CA SER A 5 -22.84 38.40 38.21
C SER A 5 -21.71 38.84 37.28
N ALA A 6 -20.56 39.14 37.88
CA ALA A 6 -19.32 39.45 37.19
C ALA A 6 -18.18 38.78 37.96
N THR A 7 -17.37 37.98 37.27
CA THR A 7 -16.29 37.19 37.89
C THR A 7 -15.03 37.25 37.04
N GLY A 8 -13.87 37.21 37.70
CA GLY A 8 -12.56 37.30 37.04
C GLY A 8 -12.18 38.73 36.68
N MET A 9 -11.10 38.86 35.91
CA MET A 9 -10.42 40.14 35.68
C MET A 9 -11.32 41.28 35.19
N LEU A 10 -12.25 41.02 34.26
CA LEU A 10 -13.20 42.04 33.79
C LEU A 10 -14.31 42.36 34.81
N GLY A 11 -14.69 41.39 35.65
CA GLY A 11 -15.69 41.62 36.70
C GLY A 11 -15.16 42.47 37.85
N ASP A 12 -13.89 42.28 38.20
CA ASP A 12 -13.22 43.09 39.22
C ASP A 12 -13.07 44.55 38.77
N VAL A 13 -12.81 44.79 37.48
CA VAL A 13 -12.80 46.14 36.89
C VAL A 13 -14.20 46.76 36.93
N TYR A 14 -15.22 46.00 36.55
CA TYR A 14 -16.60 46.48 36.50
C TYR A 14 -17.16 46.85 37.89
N THR A 15 -16.84 46.06 38.91
CA THR A 15 -17.23 46.30 40.32
C THR A 15 -16.34 47.33 41.02
N GLN A 16 -15.38 47.92 40.31
CA GLN A 16 -14.41 48.89 40.83
C GLN A 16 -13.56 48.35 41.99
N ASN A 17 -13.36 47.03 42.05
CA ASN A 17 -12.40 46.43 42.97
C ASN A 17 -10.96 46.62 42.46
N VAL A 18 -10.77 46.81 41.16
CA VAL A 18 -9.49 47.17 40.53
C VAL A 18 -9.69 48.30 39.51
N GLU A 19 -8.69 49.17 39.37
CA GLU A 19 -8.76 50.32 38.45
C GLU A 19 -8.31 49.98 37.02
N VAL A 20 -7.33 49.07 36.87
CA VAL A 20 -6.73 48.71 35.58
C VAL A 20 -6.47 47.21 35.51
N ALA A 21 -6.87 46.59 34.40
CA ALA A 21 -6.57 45.20 34.06
C ALA A 21 -5.62 45.13 32.86
N ILE A 22 -4.54 44.34 32.97
CA ILE A 22 -3.55 44.15 31.89
C ILE A 22 -3.48 42.66 31.56
N GLY A 23 -3.73 42.29 30.30
CA GLY A 23 -3.66 40.91 29.85
C GLY A 23 -4.03 40.73 28.37
N CYS A 24 -4.02 39.48 27.90
CA CYS A 24 -4.47 39.11 26.56
C CYS A 24 -6.01 39.02 26.51
N ILE A 25 -6.65 40.18 26.58
CA ILE A 25 -8.11 40.28 26.62
C ILE A 25 -8.64 40.54 25.21
N TYR A 26 -9.60 39.71 24.79
CA TYR A 26 -10.34 39.98 23.56
C TYR A 26 -11.33 41.12 23.78
N ASN A 27 -11.33 42.09 22.86
CA ASN A 27 -12.24 43.22 22.91
C ASN A 27 -13.66 42.83 22.44
N TRP A 28 -14.31 41.95 23.20
CA TRP A 28 -15.70 41.52 22.95
C TRP A 28 -16.73 42.34 23.73
N TYR A 29 -16.29 43.05 24.78
CA TYR A 29 -17.14 43.77 25.72
C TYR A 29 -16.92 45.29 25.66
N ASN A 30 -16.71 45.82 24.46
CA ASN A 30 -16.45 47.25 24.20
C ASN A 30 -17.55 48.20 24.71
N ASN A 31 -18.75 47.70 24.98
CA ASN A 31 -19.87 48.49 25.50
C ASN A 31 -19.79 48.76 27.02
N ILE A 32 -18.96 48.02 27.76
CA ILE A 32 -18.87 48.10 29.23
C ILE A 32 -17.46 48.41 29.75
N THR A 33 -16.43 48.28 28.91
CA THR A 33 -15.05 48.57 29.28
C THR A 33 -14.34 49.41 28.22
N GLU A 34 -13.62 50.44 28.64
CA GLU A 34 -12.69 51.17 27.79
C GLU A 34 -11.38 50.39 27.65
N THR A 35 -10.92 50.22 26.42
CA THR A 35 -9.70 49.47 26.11
C THR A 35 -8.69 50.36 25.41
N SER A 36 -7.39 50.11 25.63
CA SER A 36 -6.32 50.81 24.93
C SER A 36 -6.27 50.43 23.44
N ASN A 37 -5.35 51.04 22.70
CA ASN A 37 -5.04 50.60 21.34
C ASN A 37 -4.62 49.12 21.31
N ILE A 38 -4.96 48.44 20.21
CA ILE A 38 -4.68 47.02 20.00
C ILE A 38 -3.17 46.82 19.86
N ILE A 39 -2.57 46.06 20.79
CA ILE A 39 -1.13 45.76 20.80
C ILE A 39 -0.82 44.45 20.03
N ALA A 40 -1.75 43.49 20.02
CA ALA A 40 -1.59 42.20 19.35
C ALA A 40 -2.91 41.68 18.76
N ARG A 41 -2.83 40.96 17.64
CA ARG A 41 -3.95 40.22 17.04
C ARG A 41 -3.71 38.73 17.28
N SER A 42 -4.72 38.02 17.77
CA SER A 42 -4.66 36.58 18.04
C SER A 42 -5.78 35.85 17.32
N SER A 43 -5.50 34.63 16.87
CA SER A 43 -6.46 33.71 16.26
C SER A 43 -6.48 32.39 17.02
N VAL A 44 -7.60 31.68 16.94
CA VAL A 44 -7.73 30.35 17.54
C VAL A 44 -7.18 29.33 16.56
N ALA A 45 -6.14 28.60 16.96
CA ALA A 45 -5.60 27.46 16.22
C ALA A 45 -5.97 26.16 16.96
N ILE A 46 -6.40 25.15 16.22
CA ILE A 46 -6.67 23.82 16.77
C ILE A 46 -5.36 23.05 16.79
N LEU A 47 -4.92 22.64 17.98
CA LEU A 47 -3.77 21.76 18.16
C LEU A 47 -4.25 20.31 18.22
N GLY A 48 -3.88 19.52 17.20
CA GLY A 48 -4.09 18.08 17.17
C GLY A 48 -2.80 17.32 17.51
N PRO A 49 -2.90 16.02 17.86
CA PRO A 49 -1.72 15.18 17.99
C PRO A 49 -0.96 15.09 16.66
N ALA A 50 0.36 14.97 16.73
CA ALA A 50 1.19 14.73 15.55
C ALA A 50 0.79 13.41 14.86
N PRO A 51 0.84 13.33 13.52
CA PRO A 51 0.49 12.12 12.80
C PRO A 51 1.45 10.98 13.17
N ALA A 52 0.89 9.81 13.49
CA ALA A 52 1.69 8.61 13.72
C ALA A 52 2.23 8.09 12.38
N GLN A 53 3.54 7.83 12.31
CA GLN A 53 4.14 7.21 11.13
C GLN A 53 3.71 5.75 11.04
N PHE A 54 3.25 5.33 9.87
CA PHE A 54 3.00 3.92 9.62
C PHE A 54 4.33 3.14 9.57
N PRO A 55 4.36 1.90 10.06
CA PRO A 55 5.54 1.05 9.93
C PRO A 55 5.92 0.87 8.46
N ALA A 56 7.19 1.12 8.13
CA ALA A 56 7.69 1.12 6.74
C ALA A 56 7.42 -0.19 5.99
N TRP A 57 7.44 -1.34 6.68
CA TRP A 57 7.17 -2.64 6.05
C TRP A 57 5.74 -2.77 5.50
N ARG A 58 4.78 -2.04 6.08
CA ARG A 58 3.37 -2.11 5.69
C ARG A 58 3.14 -1.42 4.35
N ALA A 59 4.02 -0.49 3.96
CA ALA A 59 3.96 0.21 2.69
C ALA A 59 4.04 -0.74 1.49
N ASN A 60 4.72 -1.89 1.62
CA ASN A 60 4.86 -2.86 0.53
C ASN A 60 3.61 -3.75 0.32
N ILE A 61 2.74 -3.87 1.31
CA ILE A 61 1.57 -4.77 1.23
C ILE A 61 0.29 -3.96 0.98
N MET A 62 0.32 -2.68 1.33
CA MET A 62 -0.79 -1.72 1.22
C MET A 62 -1.32 -1.46 -0.20
N PRO A 63 -0.52 -1.49 -1.29
CA PRO A 63 -1.01 -1.10 -2.62
C PRO A 63 -2.14 -2.02 -3.12
N PHE A 64 -2.14 -3.28 -2.71
CA PHE A 64 -3.12 -4.27 -3.14
C PHE A 64 -4.01 -4.75 -2.00
N SER A 65 -5.26 -5.04 -2.35
CA SER A 65 -6.20 -5.68 -1.42
C SER A 65 -5.79 -7.14 -1.15
N ASN A 66 -6.19 -7.66 0.02
CA ASN A 66 -5.94 -9.06 0.37
C ASN A 66 -6.50 -10.04 -0.68
N ALA A 67 -7.61 -9.69 -1.33
CA ALA A 67 -8.20 -10.49 -2.39
C ALA A 67 -7.30 -10.56 -3.64
N LEU A 68 -6.67 -9.45 -4.02
CA LEU A 68 -5.72 -9.40 -5.15
C LEU A 68 -4.47 -10.22 -4.86
N TRP A 69 -3.94 -10.19 -3.64
CA TRP A 69 -2.81 -11.04 -3.24
C TRP A 69 -3.10 -12.54 -3.38
N ILE A 70 -4.29 -12.97 -2.93
CA ILE A 70 -4.74 -14.35 -3.09
C ILE A 70 -4.87 -14.70 -4.58
N PHE A 71 -5.47 -13.81 -5.37
CA PHE A 71 -5.62 -14.00 -6.81
C PHE A 71 -4.25 -14.14 -7.52
N LEU A 72 -3.27 -13.33 -7.13
CA LEU A 72 -1.88 -13.40 -7.62
C LEU A 72 -1.23 -14.76 -7.32
N ILE A 73 -1.38 -15.28 -6.10
CA ILE A 73 -0.84 -16.60 -5.76
C ILE A 73 -1.51 -17.70 -6.59
N LEU A 74 -2.84 -17.61 -6.77
CA LEU A 74 -3.58 -18.56 -7.59
C LEU A 74 -3.18 -18.52 -9.06
N THR A 75 -2.92 -17.33 -9.63
CA THR A 75 -2.46 -17.22 -11.02
C THR A 75 -1.07 -17.81 -11.21
N ILE A 76 -0.15 -17.62 -10.26
CA ILE A 76 1.18 -18.27 -10.29
C ILE A 76 1.04 -19.79 -10.32
N LEU A 77 0.21 -20.37 -9.44
CA LEU A 77 -0.02 -21.81 -9.39
C LEU A 77 -0.67 -22.33 -10.67
N LEU A 78 -1.62 -21.59 -11.24
CA LEU A 78 -2.27 -21.95 -12.50
C LEU A 78 -1.28 -21.91 -13.67
N CYS A 79 -0.43 -20.88 -13.76
CA CYS A 79 0.63 -20.79 -14.76
C CYS A 79 1.62 -21.95 -14.64
N ALA A 80 2.00 -22.34 -13.42
CA ALA A 80 2.88 -23.48 -13.18
C ALA A 80 2.23 -24.80 -13.63
N ALA A 81 0.93 -25.00 -13.35
CA ALA A 81 0.19 -26.17 -13.81
C ALA A 81 0.12 -26.25 -15.35
N VAL A 82 -0.11 -25.11 -16.02
CA VAL A 82 -0.12 -25.04 -17.49
C VAL A 82 1.27 -25.36 -18.07
N MET A 83 2.35 -24.84 -17.49
CA MET A 83 3.70 -25.17 -17.96
C MET A 83 4.06 -26.63 -17.72
N TYR A 84 3.67 -27.21 -16.58
CA TYR A 84 3.79 -28.65 -16.34
C TYR A 84 3.03 -29.45 -17.40
N PHE A 85 1.81 -29.04 -17.75
CA PHE A 85 1.02 -29.69 -18.79
C PHE A 85 1.69 -29.60 -20.17
N ILE A 86 2.25 -28.45 -20.53
CA ILE A 86 3.00 -28.29 -21.79
C ILE A 86 4.20 -29.24 -21.83
N ARG A 87 4.95 -29.37 -20.72
CA ARG A 87 6.08 -30.32 -20.61
C ARG A 87 5.62 -31.77 -20.69
N PHE A 88 4.51 -32.10 -20.05
CA PHE A 88 3.92 -33.44 -20.10
C PHE A 88 3.50 -33.81 -21.52
N VAL A 89 2.76 -32.94 -22.22
CA VAL A 89 2.34 -33.16 -23.61
C VAL A 89 3.55 -33.27 -24.54
N ALA A 90 4.57 -32.42 -24.38
CA ALA A 90 5.81 -32.52 -25.15
C ALA A 90 6.49 -33.88 -24.94
N SER A 91 6.58 -34.36 -23.70
CA SER A 91 7.16 -35.68 -23.40
C SER A 91 6.35 -36.84 -23.98
N LEU A 92 5.03 -36.73 -24.01
CA LEU A 92 4.14 -37.73 -24.61
C LEU A 92 4.29 -37.76 -26.14
N LEU A 93 4.38 -36.58 -26.75
CA LEU A 93 4.56 -36.42 -28.19
C LEU A 93 5.92 -36.99 -28.64
N ASP A 94 6.99 -36.72 -27.89
CA ASP A 94 8.33 -37.27 -28.17
C ASP A 94 8.35 -38.81 -28.04
N LYS A 95 7.67 -39.36 -27.03
CA LYS A 95 7.49 -40.82 -26.90
C LYS A 95 6.78 -41.40 -28.12
N TRP A 96 5.71 -40.76 -28.58
CA TRP A 96 4.88 -41.25 -29.68
C TRP A 96 5.55 -41.12 -31.06
N LEU A 97 6.19 -39.97 -31.34
CA LEU A 97 6.83 -39.72 -32.65
C LEU A 97 8.23 -40.32 -32.78
N ARG A 98 9.03 -40.33 -31.72
CA ARG A 98 10.45 -40.70 -31.79
C ARG A 98 10.76 -42.05 -31.16
N GLY A 99 9.80 -42.69 -30.48
CA GLY A 99 10.03 -43.96 -29.78
C GLY A 99 11.07 -43.86 -28.67
N VAL A 100 11.42 -42.64 -28.22
CA VAL A 100 12.44 -42.41 -27.20
C VAL A 100 11.81 -42.64 -25.81
N GLN A 101 12.41 -43.54 -25.04
CA GLN A 101 11.96 -43.86 -23.69
C GLN A 101 12.42 -42.76 -22.72
N CYS A 102 11.62 -41.71 -22.58
CA CYS A 102 11.84 -40.68 -21.57
C CYS A 102 11.22 -41.11 -20.24
N ASP A 103 12.05 -41.39 -19.23
CA ASP A 103 11.58 -41.52 -17.85
C ASP A 103 11.22 -40.12 -17.34
N PHE A 104 9.91 -39.82 -17.29
CA PHE A 104 9.41 -38.51 -16.91
C PHE A 104 9.14 -38.50 -15.40
N GLN A 105 10.08 -37.95 -14.64
CA GLN A 105 9.91 -37.81 -13.21
C GLN A 105 8.91 -36.69 -12.90
N HIS A 106 7.66 -37.08 -12.64
CA HIS A 106 6.54 -36.15 -12.44
C HIS A 106 6.76 -35.16 -11.29
N VAL A 107 7.32 -35.61 -10.16
CA VAL A 107 7.50 -34.78 -8.96
C VAL A 107 8.57 -33.71 -9.17
N THR A 108 9.71 -34.06 -9.77
CA THR A 108 10.79 -33.12 -10.04
C THR A 108 10.41 -32.16 -11.17
N ALA A 109 9.68 -32.62 -12.19
CA ALA A 109 9.19 -31.77 -13.28
C ALA A 109 8.16 -30.74 -12.81
N PHE A 110 7.25 -31.10 -11.89
CA PHE A 110 6.30 -30.17 -11.27
C PHE A 110 7.01 -29.16 -10.37
N GLY A 111 7.93 -29.62 -9.52
CA GLY A 111 8.76 -28.74 -8.68
C GLY A 111 9.58 -27.74 -9.51
N GLN A 112 10.17 -28.18 -10.61
CA GLN A 112 10.88 -27.30 -11.53
C GLN A 112 9.95 -26.30 -12.20
N ALA A 113 8.78 -26.73 -12.73
CA ALA A 113 7.84 -25.82 -13.37
C ALA A 113 7.28 -24.75 -12.42
N THR A 114 7.07 -25.08 -11.14
CA THR A 114 6.63 -24.13 -10.11
C THR A 114 7.73 -23.13 -9.75
N LEU A 115 8.97 -23.59 -9.55
CA LEU A 115 10.11 -22.72 -9.31
C LEU A 115 10.42 -21.80 -10.50
N ASP A 116 10.33 -22.33 -11.71
CA ASP A 116 10.53 -21.57 -12.95
C ASP A 116 9.49 -20.45 -13.05
N MET A 117 8.21 -20.74 -12.76
CA MET A 117 7.17 -19.69 -12.75
C MET A 117 7.39 -18.67 -11.64
N PHE A 118 7.71 -19.13 -10.44
CA PHE A 118 8.01 -18.20 -9.34
C PHE A 118 9.17 -17.26 -9.69
N ALA A 119 10.24 -17.80 -10.31
CA ALA A 119 11.36 -17.00 -10.79
C ALA A 119 10.93 -15.97 -11.83
N VAL A 120 10.10 -16.34 -12.81
CA VAL A 120 9.57 -15.39 -13.81
C VAL A 120 8.76 -14.26 -13.17
N PHE A 121 7.91 -14.56 -12.18
CA PHE A 121 7.13 -13.52 -11.48
C PHE A 121 7.99 -12.56 -10.65
N ILE A 122 9.13 -13.02 -10.13
CA ILE A 122 10.13 -12.19 -9.42
C ILE A 122 11.17 -11.62 -10.41
N GLN A 123 11.01 -11.87 -11.71
CA GLN A 123 11.95 -11.47 -12.77
C GLN A 123 13.36 -12.01 -12.58
N GLN A 124 13.49 -13.11 -11.86
CA GLN A 124 14.75 -13.82 -11.73
C GLN A 124 14.94 -14.76 -12.92
N PRO A 125 16.14 -14.81 -13.51
CA PRO A 125 16.45 -15.83 -14.50
C PRO A 125 16.37 -17.20 -13.81
N SER A 126 15.41 -18.02 -14.24
CA SER A 126 15.37 -19.43 -13.85
C SER A 126 16.58 -20.17 -14.43
N GLY A 127 16.94 -21.31 -13.82
CA GLY A 127 18.06 -22.14 -14.28
C GLY A 127 17.91 -22.60 -15.75
N PRO A 128 18.90 -23.33 -16.30
CA PRO A 128 18.89 -23.72 -17.71
C PRO A 128 17.71 -24.63 -18.04
N THR A 129 16.59 -24.04 -18.48
CA THR A 129 15.44 -24.77 -18.98
C THR A 129 15.61 -24.96 -20.48
N SER A 130 15.85 -26.18 -20.93
CA SER A 130 15.86 -26.51 -22.36
C SER A 130 14.42 -26.52 -22.91
N LEU A 131 13.87 -25.33 -23.16
CA LEU A 131 12.52 -25.16 -23.72
C LEU A 131 12.61 -25.27 -25.24
N ASN A 132 12.52 -26.50 -25.73
CA ASN A 132 12.62 -26.82 -27.15
C ASN A 132 11.30 -26.61 -27.90
N THR A 133 10.16 -26.54 -27.20
CA THR A 133 8.84 -26.42 -27.81
C THR A 133 8.44 -24.95 -28.00
N PHE A 134 7.95 -24.60 -29.19
CA PHE A 134 7.42 -23.27 -29.49
C PHE A 134 6.35 -22.82 -28.49
N ALA A 135 5.43 -23.72 -28.12
CA ALA A 135 4.36 -23.44 -27.16
C ALA A 135 4.88 -22.94 -25.80
N ALA A 136 5.97 -23.55 -25.29
CA ALA A 136 6.56 -23.13 -24.02
C ALA A 136 7.20 -21.74 -24.10
N ARG A 137 7.86 -21.42 -25.22
CA ARG A 137 8.45 -20.09 -25.45
C ARG A 137 7.41 -19.01 -25.62
N PHE A 138 6.35 -19.29 -26.39
CA PHE A 138 5.24 -18.36 -26.57
C PHE A 138 4.52 -18.09 -25.25
N PHE A 139 4.25 -19.14 -24.47
CA PHE A 139 3.62 -19.02 -23.16
C PHE A 139 4.46 -18.18 -22.19
N LEU A 140 5.77 -18.41 -22.13
CA LEU A 140 6.68 -17.61 -21.32
C LEU A 140 6.71 -16.13 -21.75
N ALA A 141 6.76 -15.86 -23.05
CA ALA A 141 6.74 -14.49 -23.56
C ALA A 141 5.45 -13.74 -23.13
N MET A 142 4.30 -14.42 -23.20
CA MET A 142 3.03 -13.84 -22.74
C MET A 142 3.02 -13.58 -21.22
N ILE A 143 3.56 -14.50 -20.42
CA ILE A 143 3.67 -14.31 -18.97
C ILE A 143 4.59 -13.14 -18.64
N LEU A 144 5.73 -13.01 -19.32
CA LEU A 144 6.65 -11.89 -19.12
C LEU A 144 5.98 -10.53 -19.38
N CYS A 145 5.20 -10.41 -20.46
CA CYS A 145 4.42 -9.20 -20.72
C CYS A 145 3.40 -8.91 -19.60
N ALA A 146 2.72 -9.95 -19.11
CA ALA A 146 1.75 -9.82 -18.02
C ALA A 146 2.41 -9.40 -16.70
N THR A 147 3.58 -9.97 -16.35
CA THR A 147 4.32 -9.64 -15.13
C THR A 147 4.86 -8.21 -15.16
N ILE A 148 5.36 -7.74 -16.30
CA ILE A 148 5.79 -6.34 -16.45
C ILE A 148 4.61 -5.39 -16.26
N THR A 149 3.45 -5.71 -16.83
CA THR A 149 2.23 -4.91 -16.68
C THR A 149 1.78 -4.86 -15.22
N LEU A 150 1.87 -6.00 -14.52
CA LEU A 150 1.51 -6.10 -13.11
C LEU A 150 2.46 -5.29 -12.23
N GLU A 151 3.76 -5.35 -12.48
CA GLU A 151 4.75 -4.57 -11.74
C GLU A 151 4.52 -3.07 -11.92
N ASN A 152 4.30 -2.63 -13.16
CA ASN A 152 3.97 -1.23 -13.46
C ASN A 152 2.71 -0.76 -12.70
N THR A 153 1.73 -1.66 -12.52
CA THR A 153 0.50 -1.38 -11.77
C THR A 153 0.72 -1.38 -10.26
N TYR A 154 1.69 -2.14 -9.76
CA TYR A 154 2.07 -2.15 -8.34
C TYR A 154 2.91 -0.92 -7.96
N SER A 155 3.76 -0.44 -8.88
CA SER A 155 4.65 0.70 -8.67
C SER A 155 4.02 2.07 -8.95
N GLY A 156 2.96 2.10 -9.76
CA GLY A 156 2.28 3.34 -10.18
C GLY A 156 1.17 3.74 -9.21
#